data_AF-A0A1G6THG8-F1
#
_entry.id   AF-A0A1G6THG8-F1
#
_cell.length_a   1.000
_cell.length_b   1.000
_cell.length_c   1.000
_cell.angle_alpha   90.00
_cell.angle_beta   90.00
_cell.angle_gamma   90.00
#
_symmetry.space_group_name_H-M   'P 1'
#
loop_
_entity.id
_entity.type
_entity.pdbx_description
1 polymer ?
#
loop_
_entity_poly.entity_id
_entity_poly.type
_entity_poly.pdbx_seq_one_letter_code
_entity_poly.pdbx_strand_id
1 'polypeptide(L)'
;MRRVLTAALACAAAVLTACGTPQPPEVTFYADGKTVRVTPQILCEVGTQECLQNEDAVASLRIRPGKPVQVSVPADIAQSPWGVAFSYLDREGQRVDASSRVFFPKDNQYAYTLELPDNADRLLIAAVQKLAVINGNQLLVSGYWILQARP
;
A
#
# COMPACT_ATOMS: atom_id res chain seq x y z
N MET A 1 -34.01 6.05 -61.28
CA MET A 1 -34.68 5.86 -59.99
C MET A 1 -33.68 5.25 -59.03
N ARG A 2 -33.29 6.00 -57.98
CA ARG A 2 -32.28 5.61 -56.98
C ARG A 2 -32.83 4.48 -56.11
N ARG A 3 -32.09 3.38 -55.96
CA ARG A 3 -32.30 2.41 -54.87
C ARG A 3 -31.03 2.38 -54.02
N VAL A 4 -31.07 3.14 -52.94
CA VAL A 4 -30.05 3.15 -51.88
C VAL A 4 -30.34 1.94 -50.99
N LEU A 5 -29.45 0.95 -50.98
CA LEU A 5 -29.49 -0.16 -50.03
C LEU A 5 -28.50 0.15 -48.92
N THR A 6 -29.01 0.76 -47.85
CA THR A 6 -28.31 0.94 -46.59
C THR A 6 -28.20 -0.42 -45.89
N ALA A 7 -27.00 -1.01 -45.92
CA ALA A 7 -26.69 -2.17 -45.09
C ALA A 7 -26.53 -1.71 -43.63
N ALA A 8 -27.47 -2.12 -42.77
CA ALA A 8 -27.41 -1.87 -41.35
C ALA A 8 -26.39 -2.82 -40.69
N LEU A 9 -25.26 -2.26 -40.25
CA LEU A 9 -24.28 -2.96 -39.42
C LEU A 9 -24.79 -2.99 -37.97
N ALA A 10 -25.29 -4.13 -37.52
CA ALA A 10 -25.64 -4.33 -36.12
C ALA A 10 -24.37 -4.69 -35.31
N CYS A 11 -23.73 -3.68 -34.71
CA CYS A 11 -22.69 -3.90 -33.71
C CYS A 11 -23.33 -4.30 -32.39
N ALA A 12 -23.38 -5.60 -32.09
CA ALA A 12 -23.72 -6.09 -30.76
C ALA A 12 -22.51 -5.87 -29.82
N ALA A 13 -22.51 -4.76 -29.09
CA ALA A 13 -21.56 -4.53 -28.01
C ALA A 13 -22.01 -5.34 -26.78
N ALA A 14 -21.42 -6.52 -26.58
CA ALA A 14 -21.55 -7.27 -25.34
C ALA A 14 -20.73 -6.54 -24.25
N VAL A 15 -21.41 -5.74 -23.42
CA VAL A 15 -20.82 -5.16 -22.22
C VAL A 15 -20.71 -6.28 -21.18
N LEU A 16 -19.52 -6.89 -21.07
CA LEU A 16 -19.20 -7.78 -19.96
C LEU A 16 -19.05 -6.92 -18.70
N THR A 17 -20.13 -6.74 -17.96
CA THR A 17 -20.06 -6.24 -16.58
C THR A 17 -19.51 -7.37 -15.72
N ALA A 18 -18.18 -7.46 -15.61
CA ALA A 18 -17.55 -8.30 -14.61
C ALA A 18 -17.87 -7.70 -13.23
N CYS A 19 -18.88 -8.23 -12.55
CA CYS A 19 -19.07 -8.03 -11.12
C CYS A 19 -17.91 -8.73 -10.38
N GLY A 20 -16.75 -8.08 -10.35
CA GLY A 20 -15.61 -8.52 -9.57
C GLY A 20 -15.84 -8.21 -8.10
N THR A 21 -15.60 -9.19 -7.23
CA THR A 21 -15.44 -8.96 -5.80
C THR A 21 -14.41 -7.84 -5.60
N PRO A 22 -14.66 -6.83 -4.74
CA PRO A 22 -13.68 -5.77 -4.49
C PRO A 22 -12.32 -6.38 -4.12
N GLN A 23 -11.28 -6.07 -4.89
CA GLN A 23 -9.94 -6.56 -4.60
C GLN A 23 -9.37 -5.78 -3.40
N PRO A 24 -8.61 -6.43 -2.51
CA PRO A 24 -7.93 -5.73 -1.42
C PRO A 24 -7.02 -4.62 -1.96
N PRO A 25 -6.96 -3.44 -1.33
CA PRO A 25 -6.13 -2.34 -1.81
C PRO A 25 -4.65 -2.70 -1.74
N GLU A 26 -3.91 -2.40 -2.80
CA GLU A 26 -2.48 -2.69 -2.88
C GLU A 26 -1.64 -1.46 -2.55
N VAL A 27 -0.59 -1.65 -1.75
CA VAL A 27 0.44 -0.63 -1.53
C VAL A 27 1.57 -0.86 -2.53
N THR A 28 2.10 0.24 -3.08
CA THR A 28 3.28 0.20 -3.95
C THR A 28 4.51 0.64 -3.18
N PHE A 29 5.57 -0.18 -3.21
CA PHE A 29 6.90 0.19 -2.75
C PHE A 29 7.84 0.29 -3.95
N TYR A 30 8.62 1.36 -4.00
CA TYR A 30 9.68 1.56 -4.98
C TYR A 30 10.99 1.87 -4.28
N ALA A 31 12.03 1.13 -4.64
CA ALA A 31 13.39 1.35 -4.17
C ALA A 31 14.39 0.85 -5.22
N ASP A 32 15.52 1.53 -5.36
CA ASP A 32 16.63 1.11 -6.22
C ASP A 32 16.22 0.74 -7.66
N GLY A 33 15.26 1.47 -8.25
CA GLY A 33 14.81 1.23 -9.63
C GLY A 33 13.86 0.04 -9.78
N LYS A 34 13.38 -0.54 -8.68
CA LYS A 34 12.45 -1.67 -8.66
C LYS A 34 11.17 -1.32 -7.91
N THR A 35 10.07 -1.85 -8.41
CA THR A 35 8.72 -1.65 -7.86
C THR A 35 8.14 -3.00 -7.48
N VAL A 36 7.48 -3.05 -6.32
CA VAL A 36 6.59 -4.15 -5.93
C VAL A 36 5.26 -3.58 -5.48
N ARG A 37 4.19 -4.31 -5.79
CA ARG A 37 2.84 -4.05 -5.29
C ARG A 37 2.49 -5.19 -4.34
N VAL A 38 1.93 -4.87 -3.19
CA VAL A 38 1.65 -5.85 -2.15
C VAL A 38 0.22 -5.68 -1.68
N THR A 39 -0.48 -6.80 -1.53
CA THR A 39 -1.80 -6.88 -0.89
C THR A 39 -1.64 -6.81 0.63
N PRO A 40 -2.70 -6.53 1.41
CA PRO A 40 -2.57 -6.53 2.86
C PRO A 40 -2.25 -7.93 3.37
N GLN A 41 -1.36 -8.02 4.36
CA GLN A 41 -1.20 -9.24 5.16
C GLN A 41 -2.36 -9.38 6.14
N ILE A 42 -2.80 -8.26 6.73
CA ILE A 42 -4.05 -8.19 7.48
C ILE A 42 -4.83 -6.95 7.03
N LEU A 43 -6.14 -7.09 6.87
CA LEU A 43 -7.08 -5.99 6.71
C LEU A 43 -8.41 -6.34 7.35
N CYS A 44 -8.79 -5.63 8.40
CA CYS A 44 -10.01 -5.83 9.17
C CYS A 44 -10.99 -4.68 8.97
N GLU A 45 -12.27 -5.02 8.83
CA GLU A 45 -13.34 -4.03 8.87
C GLU A 45 -13.73 -3.73 10.31
N VAL A 46 -13.50 -2.48 10.73
CA VAL A 46 -13.70 -2.06 12.11
C VAL A 46 -15.18 -2.04 12.47
N GLY A 47 -15.52 -2.68 13.59
CA GLY A 47 -16.91 -2.85 14.04
C GLY A 47 -17.54 -4.17 13.59
N THR A 48 -16.81 -4.98 12.81
CA THR A 48 -17.23 -6.33 12.40
C THR A 48 -16.22 -7.39 12.87
N GLN A 49 -16.50 -8.66 12.56
CA GLN A 49 -15.55 -9.76 12.73
C GLN A 49 -14.80 -10.09 11.42
N GLU A 50 -15.00 -9.30 10.37
CA GLU A 50 -14.43 -9.56 9.06
C GLU A 50 -12.98 -9.07 9.00
N CYS A 51 -12.06 -10.03 8.86
CA CYS A 51 -10.64 -9.77 8.67
C CYS A 51 -10.13 -10.65 7.54
N LEU A 52 -9.53 -10.00 6.53
CA LEU A 52 -8.64 -10.67 5.60
C LEU A 52 -7.31 -10.92 6.30
N GLN A 53 -6.80 -12.14 6.19
CA GLN A 53 -5.46 -12.51 6.62
C GLN A 53 -4.78 -13.33 5.52
N ASN A 54 -3.56 -12.95 5.17
CA ASN A 54 -2.72 -13.63 4.20
C ASN A 54 -1.25 -13.51 4.64
N GLU A 55 -0.77 -14.50 5.40
CA GLU A 55 0.59 -14.52 5.93
C GLU A 55 1.68 -14.51 4.85
N ASP A 56 1.34 -14.91 3.63
CA ASP A 56 2.26 -14.91 2.48
C ASP A 56 2.32 -13.55 1.76
N ALA A 57 1.47 -12.57 2.16
CA ALA A 57 1.44 -11.23 1.56
C ALA A 57 2.55 -10.31 2.08
N VAL A 58 3.80 -10.77 1.92
CA VAL A 58 5.01 -10.03 2.24
C VAL A 58 5.82 -9.81 0.97
N ALA A 59 6.01 -8.56 0.57
CA ALA A 59 6.86 -8.24 -0.56
C ALA A 59 8.33 -8.18 -0.14
N SER A 60 9.23 -8.38 -1.11
CA SER A 60 10.66 -8.22 -0.90
C SER A 60 11.28 -7.36 -1.99
N LEU A 61 12.16 -6.43 -1.61
CA LEU A 61 13.01 -5.69 -2.53
C LEU A 61 14.45 -5.74 -2.07
N ARG A 62 15.37 -5.77 -3.03
CA ARG A 62 16.78 -5.51 -2.74
C ARG A 62 16.98 -4.01 -2.56
N ILE A 63 17.47 -3.58 -1.40
CA ILE A 63 17.60 -2.16 -1.05
C ILE A 63 19.00 -1.94 -0.47
N ARG A 64 19.79 -1.10 -1.14
CA ARG A 64 21.13 -0.75 -0.69
C ARG A 64 21.07 0.17 0.54
N PRO A 65 22.13 0.17 1.37
CA PRO A 65 22.23 1.09 2.51
C PRO A 65 21.98 2.55 2.09
N GLY A 66 21.27 3.28 2.94
CA GLY A 66 20.95 4.70 2.74
C GLY A 66 20.06 5.03 1.54
N LYS A 67 19.51 4.03 0.84
CA LYS A 67 18.60 4.29 -0.28
C LYS A 67 17.17 4.50 0.21
N PRO A 68 16.49 5.54 -0.32
CA PRO A 68 15.12 5.82 0.09
C PRO A 68 14.16 4.76 -0.45
N VAL A 69 13.08 4.54 0.29
CA VAL A 69 11.92 3.76 -0.18
C VAL A 69 10.76 4.72 -0.40
N GLN A 70 10.27 4.78 -1.63
CA GLN A 70 9.05 5.49 -1.95
C GLN A 70 7.87 4.56 -1.74
N VAL A 71 6.94 4.97 -0.88
CA VAL A 71 5.71 4.28 -0.57
C VAL A 71 4.57 5.05 -1.21
N SER A 72 3.69 4.38 -1.95
CA SER A 72 2.47 4.97 -2.50
C SER A 72 1.26 4.13 -2.08
N VAL A 73 0.21 4.82 -1.63
CA VAL A 73 -1.02 4.20 -1.13
C VAL A 73 -2.22 4.62 -2.00
N PRO A 74 -3.18 3.72 -2.23
CA PRO A 74 -4.41 4.05 -2.94
C PRO A 74 -5.36 4.88 -2.07
N ALA A 75 -6.40 5.45 -2.68
CA ALA A 75 -7.39 6.27 -2.00
C ALA A 75 -8.05 5.55 -0.81
N ASP A 76 -8.33 4.26 -0.92
CA ASP A 76 -8.94 3.43 0.13
C ASP A 76 -8.11 3.37 1.43
N ILE A 77 -6.81 3.68 1.35
CA ILE A 77 -5.92 3.82 2.49
C ILE A 77 -5.76 5.30 2.85
N ALA A 78 -5.47 6.17 1.88
CA ALA A 78 -5.22 7.60 2.10
C ALA A 78 -6.42 8.35 2.72
N GLN A 79 -7.64 7.86 2.50
CA GLN A 79 -8.88 8.39 3.08
C GLN A 79 -9.14 7.90 4.51
N SER A 80 -8.23 7.13 5.10
CA SER A 80 -8.19 6.78 6.52
C SER A 80 -6.89 7.29 7.16
N PRO A 81 -6.79 7.41 8.49
CA PRO A 81 -5.50 7.64 9.11
C PRO A 81 -4.52 6.52 8.75
N TRP A 82 -3.29 6.86 8.38
CA TRP A 82 -2.27 5.86 8.01
C TRP A 82 -0.86 6.33 8.33
N GLY A 83 0.10 5.41 8.36
CA GLY A 83 1.51 5.73 8.57
C GLY A 83 2.41 4.59 8.10
N VAL A 84 3.73 4.79 8.24
CA VAL A 84 4.74 3.77 7.93
C VAL A 84 5.56 3.49 9.17
N ALA A 85 5.48 2.26 9.69
CA ALA A 85 6.37 1.75 10.72
C ALA A 85 7.52 0.99 10.06
N PHE A 86 8.74 1.14 10.55
CA PHE A 86 9.90 0.49 9.95
C PHE A 86 10.99 0.20 10.97
N SER A 87 11.90 -0.68 10.60
CA SER A 87 13.11 -0.93 11.37
C SER A 87 14.32 -1.01 10.47
N TYR A 88 15.47 -0.63 11.00
CA TYR A 88 16.73 -0.62 10.30
C TYR A 88 17.87 -1.02 11.24
N LEU A 89 19.01 -1.39 10.66
CA LEU A 89 20.27 -1.50 11.37
C LEU A 89 21.02 -0.19 11.24
N ASP A 90 21.45 0.37 12.37
CA ASP A 90 22.36 1.52 12.40
C ASP A 90 23.81 1.10 12.06
N ARG A 91 24.74 2.07 12.14
CA ARG A 91 26.16 1.87 11.83
C ARG A 91 26.85 0.89 12.79
N GLU A 92 26.37 0.82 14.02
CA GLU A 92 26.80 -0.10 15.08
C GLU A 92 26.15 -1.49 14.95
N GLY A 93 25.28 -1.67 13.94
CA GLY A 93 24.56 -2.91 13.69
C GLY A 93 23.42 -3.15 14.69
N GLN A 94 23.01 -2.14 15.45
CA GLN A 94 21.87 -2.23 16.35
C GLN A 94 20.57 -2.03 15.57
N ARG A 95 19.55 -2.81 15.94
CA ARG A 95 18.22 -2.63 15.37
C ARG A 95 17.53 -1.43 16.04
N VAL A 96 17.07 -0.51 15.22
CA VAL A 96 16.26 0.64 15.62
C VAL A 96 14.89 0.53 14.98
N ASP A 97 13.84 0.64 15.79
CA ASP A 97 12.46 0.76 15.31
C ASP A 97 12.05 2.24 15.27
N ALA A 98 11.40 2.64 14.18
CA ALA A 98 11.01 4.01 13.91
C ALA A 98 9.68 4.06 13.14
N SER A 99 9.12 5.26 12.97
CA SER A 99 7.90 5.46 12.20
C SER A 99 7.83 6.84 11.59
N SER A 100 7.01 6.97 10.53
CA SER A 100 6.52 8.27 10.09
C SER A 100 5.55 8.84 11.13
N ARG A 101 5.21 10.12 10.99
CA ARG A 101 3.96 10.63 11.58
C ARG A 101 2.75 9.86 11.03
N VAL A 102 1.63 9.96 11.73
CA VAL A 102 0.32 9.59 11.16
C VAL A 102 -0.13 10.68 10.19
N PHE A 103 -0.60 10.25 9.02
CA PHE A 103 -1.26 11.06 8.02
C PHE A 103 -2.76 10.91 8.18
N PHE A 104 -3.47 12.01 8.40
CA PHE A 104 -4.93 12.01 8.48
C PHE A 104 -5.54 12.32 7.12
N PRO A 105 -6.82 11.95 6.87
CA PRO A 105 -7.45 12.17 5.56
C PRO A 105 -7.38 13.63 5.07
N LYS A 106 -7.47 14.59 5.99
CA LYS A 106 -7.35 16.04 5.71
C LYS A 106 -5.98 16.45 5.16
N ASP A 107 -4.93 15.65 5.38
CA ASP A 107 -3.58 15.93 4.91
C ASP A 107 -3.44 15.65 3.41
N ASN A 108 -4.38 14.90 2.80
CA ASN A 108 -4.38 14.52 1.39
C ASN A 108 -3.05 13.85 0.94
N GLN A 109 -2.47 13.03 1.83
CA GLN A 109 -1.19 12.36 1.61
C GLN A 109 -1.40 10.97 0.98
N TYR A 110 -0.85 10.75 -0.21
CA TYR A 110 -0.91 9.47 -0.95
C TYR A 110 0.45 8.78 -1.10
N ALA A 111 1.52 9.42 -0.67
CA ALA A 111 2.86 8.88 -0.77
C ALA A 111 3.73 9.29 0.42
N TYR A 112 4.75 8.50 0.73
CA TYR A 112 5.75 8.80 1.75
C TYR A 112 7.11 8.34 1.26
N THR A 113 8.13 9.17 1.41
CA THR A 113 9.52 8.77 1.17
C THR A 113 10.15 8.44 2.51
N LEU A 114 10.47 7.17 2.72
CA LEU A 114 11.23 6.69 3.87
C LEU A 114 12.71 6.93 3.60
N GLU A 115 13.31 7.81 4.40
CA GLU A 115 14.75 8.05 4.45
C GLU A 115 15.26 7.63 5.83
N LEU A 116 16.38 6.91 5.85
CA LEU A 116 17.03 6.55 7.11
C LEU A 116 17.92 7.70 7.58
N PRO A 117 18.16 7.84 8.89
CA PRO A 117 18.94 8.95 9.43
C PRO A 117 20.37 9.04 8.88
N ASP A 118 21.04 7.91 8.66
CA ASP A 118 22.38 7.83 8.12
C ASP A 118 22.44 7.04 6.81
N ASN A 119 23.37 7.39 5.91
CA ASN A 119 23.50 6.75 4.60
C ASN A 119 24.12 5.34 4.66
N ALA A 120 24.71 4.96 5.79
CA ALA A 120 25.20 3.61 6.05
C ALA A 120 24.12 2.71 6.68
N ASP A 121 23.00 3.28 7.13
CA ASP A 121 21.91 2.51 7.73
C ASP A 121 21.27 1.56 6.71
N ARG A 122 20.80 0.42 7.21
CA ARG A 122 20.20 -0.64 6.38
C ARG A 122 18.78 -0.91 6.81
N LEU A 123 17.83 -0.61 5.92
CA LEU A 123 16.44 -0.97 6.14
C LEU A 123 16.32 -2.49 6.31
N LEU A 124 15.46 -2.93 7.23
CA LEU A 124 15.11 -4.34 7.43
C LEU A 124 13.68 -4.62 6.99
N ILE A 125 12.75 -3.78 7.44
CA ILE A 125 11.31 -3.92 7.17
C ILE A 125 10.68 -2.54 7.11
N ALA A 126 9.68 -2.39 6.25
CA ALA A 126 8.75 -1.26 6.27
C ALA A 126 7.33 -1.81 6.17
N ALA A 127 6.43 -1.28 6.98
CA ALA A 127 5.03 -1.66 7.01
C ALA A 127 4.17 -0.39 6.91
N VAL A 128 3.33 -0.33 5.86
CA VAL A 128 2.23 0.64 5.87
C VAL A 128 1.20 0.14 6.86
N GLN A 129 0.72 1.01 7.74
CA GLN A 129 -0.34 0.73 8.69
C GLN A 129 -1.55 1.60 8.37
N LYS A 130 -2.69 0.97 8.06
CA LYS A 130 -3.99 1.65 8.01
C LYS A 130 -4.56 1.65 9.43
N LEU A 131 -4.97 2.81 9.89
CA LEU A 131 -5.47 3.03 11.24
C LEU A 131 -6.96 3.42 11.16
N ALA A 132 -7.73 3.05 12.17
CA ALA A 132 -9.09 3.48 12.37
C ALA A 132 -9.20 4.29 13.66
N VAL A 133 -10.09 5.28 13.66
CA VAL A 133 -10.44 6.02 14.89
C VAL A 133 -11.60 5.28 15.55
N ILE A 134 -11.35 4.76 16.75
CA ILE A 134 -12.34 4.12 17.60
C ILE A 134 -12.52 4.94 18.88
N ASN A 135 -13.67 4.82 19.53
CA ASN A 135 -13.98 5.52 20.78
C ASN A 135 -13.72 7.04 20.71
N GLY A 136 -13.86 7.65 19.53
CA GLY A 136 -13.72 9.08 19.27
C GLY A 136 -12.29 9.61 19.11
N ASN A 137 -11.27 8.99 19.70
CA ASN A 137 -9.88 9.48 19.63
C ASN A 137 -8.79 8.42 19.63
N GLN A 138 -9.13 7.14 19.81
CA GLN A 138 -8.15 6.07 19.89
C GLN A 138 -7.85 5.55 18.49
N LEU A 139 -6.56 5.39 18.17
CA LEU A 139 -6.13 4.79 16.92
C LEU A 139 -5.92 3.29 17.08
N LEU A 140 -6.57 2.50 16.23
CA LEU A 140 -6.40 1.05 16.13
C LEU A 140 -5.82 0.71 14.76
N VAL A 141 -4.77 -0.11 14.70
CA VAL A 141 -4.29 -0.67 13.42
C VAL A 141 -5.35 -1.62 12.89
N SER A 142 -5.89 -1.29 11.72
CA SER A 142 -6.92 -2.06 11.01
C SER A 142 -6.37 -2.80 9.81
N GLY A 143 -5.15 -2.49 9.36
CA GLY A 143 -4.48 -3.30 8.35
C GLY A 143 -3.01 -2.94 8.16
N TYR A 144 -2.25 -3.86 7.57
CA TYR A 144 -0.85 -3.63 7.26
C TYR A 144 -0.35 -4.34 5.99
N TRP A 145 0.62 -3.69 5.34
CA TRP A 145 1.27 -4.12 4.10
C TRP A 145 2.77 -4.13 4.31
N ILE A 146 3.41 -5.28 4.14
CA ILE A 146 4.81 -5.48 4.55
C ILE A 146 5.74 -5.53 3.35
N LEU A 147 6.80 -4.74 3.43
CA LEU A 147 8.01 -4.86 2.62
C LEU A 147 9.16 -5.34 3.51
N GLN A 148 9.78 -6.46 3.14
CA GLN A 148 11.06 -6.89 3.66
C GLN A 148 12.19 -6.39 2.76
N ALA A 149 13.17 -5.70 3.35
CA ALA A 149 14.38 -5.32 2.64
C ALA A 149 15.34 -6.51 2.59
N ARG A 150 15.90 -6.77 1.41
CA ARG A 150 16.97 -7.74 1.19
C ARG A 150 18.28 -7.02 0.85
N PRO A 151 19.43 -7.52 1.32
CA PRO A 151 20.75 -6.94 1.01
C PRO A 151 21.17 -7.10 -0.45
#